data_AF-A0A352XJK4-F1
#
_entry.id   AF-A0A352XJK4-F1
#
_cell.length_a   1.000
_cell.length_b   1.000
_cell.length_c   1.000
_cell.angle_alpha   90.00
_cell.angle_beta   90.00
_cell.angle_gamma   90.00
#
_symmetry.space_group_name_H-M   'P 1'
#
loop_
_entity.id
_entity.type
_entity.pdbx_description
1 polymer ?
#
loop_
_entity_poly.entity_id
_entity_poly.type
_entity_poly.pdbx_seq_one_letter_code
_entity_poly.pdbx_strand_id
1 'polypeptide(L)'
;MARRHETPADQPPVVIGGLVGPRSDCYRPDLAPSAEAAMVFHKAQIDELASTEVDFLLAQTMPSVAEASGVAALMSATGKPFVISFCTGTDGKVLDATSLPQAMARIDAMFACEQRPVGYFVNCTHPQFILSAYPTSGDLSRLIGIQANGSSRDVTLLDGSHVSVVDPVESWVASMKDLHIKHQVKVLGGCCGTGAAHLEALARMP
;
A
#
# COMPACT_ATOMS: atom_id res chain seq x y z
N MET A 1 4.32 -12.66 26.45
CA MET A 1 3.18 -13.41 27.02
C MET A 1 1.96 -12.90 26.26
N ALA A 2 1.38 -13.77 25.43
CA ALA A 2 0.56 -13.41 24.27
C ALA A 2 -0.78 -12.75 24.61
N ARG A 3 -1.11 -11.65 23.92
CA ARG A 3 -2.49 -11.23 23.66
C ARG A 3 -2.68 -11.16 22.15
N ARG A 4 -2.81 -12.32 21.51
CA ARG A 4 -3.41 -12.40 20.17
C ARG A 4 -4.81 -11.83 20.30
N HIS A 5 -5.12 -10.81 19.52
CA HIS A 5 -6.43 -10.15 19.48
C HIS A 5 -7.54 -11.20 19.54
N GLU A 6 -8.39 -11.10 20.56
CA GLU A 6 -9.44 -12.06 20.92
C GLU A 6 -10.56 -12.06 19.86
N THR A 7 -10.28 -12.59 18.68
CA THR A 7 -11.33 -13.11 17.81
C THR A 7 -11.80 -14.44 18.40
N PRO A 8 -13.12 -14.65 18.57
CA PRO A 8 -13.68 -15.97 18.83
C PRO A 8 -13.07 -17.05 17.91
N ALA A 9 -12.91 -18.28 18.41
CA ALA A 9 -12.22 -19.35 17.69
C ALA A 9 -12.85 -19.74 16.33
N ASP A 10 -14.07 -19.27 16.05
CA ASP A 10 -14.82 -19.43 14.82
C ASP A 10 -14.66 -18.25 13.83
N GLN A 11 -13.82 -17.26 14.14
CA GLN A 11 -13.56 -16.11 13.27
C GLN A 11 -12.13 -16.13 12.70
N PRO A 12 -11.92 -15.60 11.48
CA PRO A 12 -10.59 -15.48 10.91
C PRO A 12 -9.70 -14.58 11.81
N PRO A 13 -8.38 -14.83 11.86
CA PRO A 13 -7.48 -14.05 12.69
C PRO A 13 -7.44 -12.58 12.24
N VAL A 14 -7.44 -11.66 13.20
CA VAL A 14 -7.21 -10.24 12.98
C VAL A 14 -5.72 -9.94 13.12
N VAL A 15 -5.14 -9.25 12.13
CA VAL A 15 -3.75 -8.77 12.15
C VAL A 15 -3.73 -7.25 12.25
N ILE A 16 -2.79 -6.72 13.05
CA ILE A 16 -2.61 -5.29 13.29
C ILE A 16 -1.31 -4.79 12.69
N GLY A 17 -1.40 -3.77 11.81
CA GLY A 17 -0.26 -3.11 11.20
C GLY A 17 0.05 -1.75 11.84
N GLY A 18 1.32 -1.50 12.19
CA GLY A 18 1.80 -0.19 12.60
C GLY A 18 2.10 0.69 11.40
N LEU A 19 1.30 1.74 11.18
CA LEU A 19 1.33 2.55 9.96
C LEU A 19 2.27 3.75 10.06
N VAL A 20 3.06 3.97 9.00
CA VAL A 20 3.89 5.16 8.77
C VAL A 20 3.55 5.75 7.41
N GLY A 21 3.20 7.04 7.37
CA GLY A 21 2.96 7.80 6.12
C GLY A 21 4.24 8.46 5.60
N PRO A 22 4.21 9.11 4.42
CA PRO A 22 5.36 9.85 3.91
C PRO A 22 5.63 11.11 4.74
N ARG A 23 6.85 11.64 4.65
CA ARG A 23 7.30 12.83 5.36
C ARG A 23 6.52 14.08 4.94
N SER A 24 6.33 14.23 3.64
CA SER A 24 5.71 15.39 3.00
C SER A 24 4.33 14.98 2.45
N ASP A 25 3.69 15.88 1.73
CA ASP A 25 2.46 15.60 1.00
C ASP A 25 2.61 14.34 0.11
N CYS A 26 1.69 13.39 0.30
CA CYS A 26 1.71 12.06 -0.33
C CYS A 26 1.35 12.08 -1.82
N TYR A 27 0.96 13.22 -2.38
CA TYR A 27 0.73 13.41 -3.82
C TYR A 27 1.81 14.28 -4.50
N ARG A 28 2.84 14.68 -3.75
CA ARG A 28 3.94 15.55 -4.22
C ARG A 28 5.29 14.82 -4.17
N PRO A 29 5.59 13.94 -5.15
CA PRO A 29 6.84 13.19 -5.19
C PRO A 29 8.08 14.08 -5.27
N ASP A 30 7.94 15.31 -5.77
CA ASP A 30 9.01 16.32 -5.82
C ASP A 30 9.42 16.85 -4.44
N LEU A 31 8.56 16.68 -3.43
CA LEU A 31 8.85 17.02 -2.03
C LEU A 31 9.35 15.81 -1.21
N ALA A 32 9.45 14.64 -1.84
CA ALA A 32 9.89 13.43 -1.15
C ALA A 32 11.40 13.51 -0.84
N PRO A 33 11.82 13.12 0.38
CA PRO A 33 13.23 13.14 0.76
C PRO A 33 14.06 12.06 0.02
N SER A 34 15.38 12.23 0.04
CA SER A 34 16.29 11.12 -0.30
C SER A 34 16.14 9.97 0.70
N ALA A 35 16.68 8.79 0.38
CA ALA A 35 16.65 7.63 1.27
C ALA A 35 17.33 7.93 2.62
N GLU A 36 18.47 8.63 2.63
CA GLU A 36 19.20 9.00 3.85
C GLU A 36 18.41 9.98 4.72
N ALA A 37 17.81 10.99 4.09
CA ALA A 37 16.97 11.96 4.80
C ALA A 37 15.67 11.30 5.32
N ALA A 38 15.11 10.34 4.58
CA ALA A 38 13.98 9.54 5.02
C ALA A 38 14.34 8.69 6.25
N MET A 39 15.52 8.06 6.26
CA MET A 39 16.00 7.30 7.43
C MET A 39 16.12 8.19 8.66
N VAL A 40 16.65 9.41 8.53
CA VAL A 40 16.75 10.33 9.68
C VAL A 40 15.37 10.73 10.19
N PHE A 41 14.44 11.07 9.29
CA PHE A 41 13.12 11.56 9.66
C PHE A 41 12.22 10.47 10.28
N HIS A 42 12.14 9.29 9.67
CA HIS A 42 11.18 8.25 10.04
C HIS A 42 11.65 7.37 11.21
N LYS A 43 12.94 7.44 11.59
CA LYS A 43 13.54 6.51 12.56
C LYS A 43 12.78 6.44 13.89
N ALA A 44 12.50 7.59 14.52
CA ALA A 44 11.87 7.60 15.84
C ALA A 44 10.48 6.94 15.84
N GLN A 45 9.67 7.22 14.81
CA GLN A 45 8.33 6.64 14.70
C GLN A 45 8.38 5.13 14.41
N ILE A 46 9.29 4.70 13.52
CA ILE A 46 9.44 3.28 13.18
C ILE A 46 9.95 2.49 14.38
N ASP A 47 10.94 3.00 15.11
CA ASP A 47 11.45 2.37 16.33
C ASP A 47 10.35 2.22 17.38
N GLU A 48 9.53 3.27 17.59
CA GLU A 48 8.43 3.25 18.55
C GLU A 48 7.37 2.22 18.17
N LEU A 49 6.89 2.24 16.92
CA LEU A 49 5.90 1.26 16.43
C LEU A 49 6.45 -0.16 16.52
N ALA A 50 7.73 -0.36 16.21
CA ALA A 50 8.39 -1.65 16.32
C ALA A 50 8.57 -2.13 17.77
N SER A 51 8.50 -1.24 18.77
CA SER A 51 8.51 -1.64 20.19
C SER A 51 7.15 -2.15 20.68
N THR A 52 6.08 -1.93 19.90
CA THR A 52 4.71 -2.35 20.25
C THR A 52 4.40 -3.79 19.83
N GLU A 53 3.22 -4.27 20.25
CA GLU A 53 2.72 -5.61 19.92
C GLU A 53 2.09 -5.72 18.52
N VAL A 54 2.27 -4.74 17.61
CA VAL A 54 1.80 -4.85 16.22
C VAL A 54 2.43 -6.06 15.51
N ASP A 55 1.64 -6.73 14.68
CA ASP A 55 2.05 -7.93 13.94
C ASP A 55 3.02 -7.60 12.80
N PHE A 56 2.89 -6.42 12.19
CA PHE A 56 3.76 -5.96 11.11
C PHE A 56 3.82 -4.43 11.04
N LEU A 57 4.78 -3.90 10.28
CA LEU A 57 4.88 -2.48 9.95
C LEU A 57 4.38 -2.21 8.53
N LEU A 58 3.74 -1.07 8.32
CA LEU A 58 3.19 -0.67 7.02
C LEU A 58 3.64 0.75 6.67
N ALA A 59 4.48 0.89 5.65
CA ALA A 59 4.74 2.19 5.04
C ALA A 59 3.66 2.45 4.00
N GLN A 60 2.79 3.44 4.23
CA GLN A 60 1.59 3.65 3.41
C GLN A 60 1.64 4.96 2.63
N THR A 61 1.17 4.91 1.38
CA THR A 61 1.07 6.08 0.48
C THR A 61 2.43 6.69 0.13
N MET A 62 3.44 5.87 -0.09
CA MET A 62 4.77 6.35 -0.50
C MET A 62 4.69 6.95 -1.92
N PRO A 63 5.04 8.24 -2.12
CA PRO A 63 4.99 8.88 -3.44
C PRO A 63 6.25 8.63 -4.27
N SER A 64 7.36 8.22 -3.63
CA SER A 64 8.65 7.99 -4.29
C SER A 64 9.33 6.72 -3.81
N VAL A 65 10.13 6.12 -4.70
CA VAL A 65 10.96 4.95 -4.40
C VAL A 65 12.11 5.33 -3.47
N ALA A 66 12.66 6.54 -3.59
CA ALA A 66 13.77 7.00 -2.74
C ALA A 66 13.38 7.04 -1.26
N GLU A 67 12.25 7.67 -0.92
CA GLU A 67 11.74 7.68 0.45
C GLU A 67 11.38 6.27 0.93
N ALA A 68 10.68 5.50 0.09
CA ALA A 68 10.30 4.12 0.41
C ALA A 68 11.52 3.23 0.70
N SER A 69 12.63 3.40 -0.01
CA SER A 69 13.90 2.70 0.24
C SER A 69 14.47 3.03 1.62
N GLY A 70 14.48 4.31 2.02
CA GLY A 70 14.93 4.71 3.35
C GLY A 70 14.06 4.13 4.47
N VAL A 71 12.74 4.17 4.28
CA VAL A 71 11.77 3.56 5.22
C VAL A 71 11.94 2.04 5.28
N ALA A 72 12.12 1.37 4.14
CA ALA A 72 12.34 -0.07 4.08
C ALA A 72 13.62 -0.50 4.81
N ALA A 73 14.70 0.28 4.71
CA ALA A 73 15.94 0.01 5.44
C ALA A 73 15.73 0.06 6.96
N LEU A 74 14.98 1.06 7.45
CA LEU A 74 14.64 1.16 8.87
C LEU A 74 13.74 -0.01 9.31
N MET A 75 12.65 -0.28 8.59
CA MET A 75 11.72 -1.35 8.93
C MET A 75 12.40 -2.73 8.92
N SER A 76 13.23 -3.01 7.92
CA SER A 76 14.02 -4.24 7.84
C SER A 76 14.93 -4.43 9.07
N ALA A 77 15.58 -3.35 9.53
CA ALA A 77 16.47 -3.39 10.70
C ALA A 77 15.73 -3.69 12.02
N THR A 78 14.41 -3.50 12.09
CA THR A 78 13.61 -3.84 13.28
C THR A 78 13.40 -5.35 13.46
N GLY A 79 13.58 -6.15 12.41
CA GLY A 79 13.27 -7.58 12.39
C GLY A 79 11.77 -7.92 12.43
N LYS A 80 10.87 -6.93 12.49
CA LYS A 80 9.43 -7.17 12.32
C LYS A 80 9.09 -7.36 10.83
N PRO A 81 8.11 -8.21 10.48
CA PRO A 81 7.54 -8.25 9.14
C PRO A 81 7.05 -6.86 8.73
N PHE A 82 7.22 -6.50 7.46
CA PHE A 82 6.79 -5.20 6.97
C PHE A 82 6.32 -5.22 5.52
N VAL A 83 5.51 -4.22 5.16
CA VAL A 83 4.94 -4.01 3.84
C VAL A 83 5.17 -2.55 3.42
N ILE A 84 5.47 -2.34 2.14
CA ILE A 84 5.55 -1.02 1.53
C ILE A 84 4.37 -0.85 0.58
N SER A 85 3.64 0.25 0.71
CA SER A 85 2.50 0.61 -0.14
C SER A 85 2.78 1.91 -0.89
N PHE A 86 2.69 1.85 -2.21
CA PHE A 86 2.85 3.02 -3.09
C PHE A 86 1.51 3.65 -3.44
N CYS A 87 1.51 4.96 -3.68
CA CYS A 87 0.47 5.61 -4.46
C CYS A 87 0.91 5.69 -5.92
N THR A 88 0.00 5.41 -6.86
CA THR A 88 0.28 5.51 -8.30
C THR A 88 -0.60 6.54 -8.98
N GLY A 89 -0.07 7.10 -10.06
CA GLY A 89 -0.84 7.91 -10.99
C GLY A 89 -1.81 7.08 -11.84
N THR A 90 -2.51 7.75 -12.74
CA THR A 90 -3.44 7.12 -13.69
C THR A 90 -2.75 6.20 -14.71
N ASP A 91 -1.44 6.33 -14.87
CA ASP A 91 -0.58 5.47 -15.70
C ASP A 91 -0.07 4.21 -14.95
N GLY A 92 -0.52 3.99 -13.72
CA GLY A 92 -0.15 2.82 -12.90
C GLY A 92 1.31 2.79 -12.43
N LYS A 93 2.03 3.92 -12.52
CA LYS A 93 3.38 4.07 -11.98
C LYS A 93 3.34 4.80 -10.65
N VAL A 94 4.33 4.54 -9.79
CA VAL A 94 4.59 5.34 -8.60
C VAL A 94 4.64 6.83 -9.00
N LEU A 95 4.19 7.74 -8.13
CA LEU A 95 4.08 9.16 -8.50
C LEU A 95 5.40 9.80 -8.96
N ASP A 96 6.56 9.24 -8.56
CA ASP A 96 7.88 9.61 -9.09
C ASP A 96 8.18 9.07 -10.51
N ALA A 97 7.17 8.56 -11.21
CA ALA A 97 7.19 7.93 -12.53
C ALA A 97 7.92 6.58 -12.63
N THR A 98 8.35 5.97 -11.51
CA THR A 98 8.90 4.61 -11.52
C THR A 98 7.78 3.58 -11.69
N SER A 99 7.93 2.59 -12.58
CA SER A 99 6.93 1.51 -12.68
C SER A 99 6.91 0.63 -11.42
N LEU A 100 5.76 0.05 -11.09
CA LEU A 100 5.64 -0.79 -9.88
C LEU A 100 6.63 -1.96 -9.87
N PRO A 101 6.81 -2.75 -10.96
CA PRO A 101 7.81 -3.82 -10.95
C PRO A 101 9.23 -3.31 -10.68
N GLN A 102 9.60 -2.16 -11.24
CA GLN A 102 10.92 -1.55 -11.00
C GLN A 102 11.08 -1.06 -9.57
N ALA A 103 10.05 -0.42 -9.00
CA ALA A 103 10.06 0.06 -7.62
C ALA A 103 10.25 -1.10 -6.63
N MET A 104 9.46 -2.17 -6.80
CA MET A 104 9.54 -3.38 -5.95
C MET A 104 10.91 -4.07 -6.09
N ALA A 105 11.40 -4.25 -7.32
CA ALA A 105 12.70 -4.87 -7.56
C ALA A 105 13.87 -4.07 -6.96
N ARG A 106 13.82 -2.74 -7.02
CA ARG A 106 14.84 -1.87 -6.42
C ARG A 106 14.92 -2.04 -4.91
N ILE A 107 13.78 -2.07 -4.22
CA ILE A 107 13.74 -2.25 -2.77
C ILE A 107 14.15 -3.69 -2.40
N ASP A 108 13.64 -4.70 -3.09
CA ASP A 108 14.02 -6.10 -2.82
C ASP A 108 15.52 -6.37 -2.99
N ALA A 109 16.16 -5.68 -3.95
CA ALA A 109 17.60 -5.80 -4.22
C ALA A 109 18.49 -5.23 -3.11
N MET A 110 17.93 -4.46 -2.17
CA MET A 110 18.68 -3.92 -1.02
C MET A 110 18.93 -4.98 0.07
N PHE A 111 18.23 -6.11 0.03
CA PHE A 111 18.14 -7.05 1.16
C PHE A 111 18.37 -8.51 0.75
N ALA A 112 18.90 -9.28 1.70
CA ALA A 112 18.78 -10.73 1.68
C ALA A 112 17.29 -11.13 1.74
N CYS A 113 16.96 -12.35 1.30
CA CYS A 113 15.57 -12.77 1.08
C CYS A 113 14.70 -12.62 2.34
N GLU A 114 15.22 -13.01 3.50
CA GLU A 114 14.57 -12.96 4.82
C GLU A 114 14.41 -11.55 5.40
N GLN A 115 15.11 -10.56 4.82
CA GLN A 115 15.09 -9.16 5.24
C GLN A 115 14.23 -8.27 4.33
N ARG A 116 13.69 -8.83 3.25
CA ARG A 116 12.83 -8.11 2.30
C ARG A 116 11.47 -7.78 2.91
N PRO A 117 10.74 -6.81 2.34
CA PRO A 117 9.31 -6.67 2.60
C PRO A 117 8.60 -8.00 2.36
N VAL A 118 7.56 -8.31 3.15
CA VAL A 118 6.70 -9.49 2.92
C VAL A 118 6.13 -9.42 1.50
N GLY A 119 5.74 -8.23 1.10
CA GLY A 119 5.40 -7.86 -0.26
C GLY A 119 5.03 -6.39 -0.31
N TYR A 120 4.36 -6.00 -1.37
CA TYR A 120 4.01 -4.62 -1.63
C TYR A 120 2.52 -4.47 -1.78
N PHE A 121 2.02 -3.32 -1.34
CA PHE A 121 0.67 -2.86 -1.59
C PHE A 121 0.69 -1.70 -2.59
N VAL A 122 -0.49 -1.38 -3.10
CA VAL A 122 -0.79 -0.07 -3.66
C VAL A 122 -1.96 0.52 -2.88
N ASN A 123 -1.96 1.82 -2.60
CA ASN A 123 -3.09 2.47 -1.96
C ASN A 123 -3.37 3.87 -2.50
N CYS A 124 -4.58 4.35 -2.23
CA CYS A 124 -5.08 5.62 -2.78
C CYS A 124 -5.06 5.70 -4.31
N THR A 125 -5.09 4.53 -4.96
CA THR A 125 -5.13 4.34 -6.40
C THR A 125 -6.33 3.46 -6.74
N HIS A 126 -7.04 3.77 -7.82
CA HIS A 126 -8.13 2.92 -8.31
C HIS A 126 -7.59 1.67 -9.03
N PRO A 127 -8.16 0.46 -8.85
CA PRO A 127 -7.64 -0.78 -9.43
C PRO A 127 -7.52 -0.74 -10.96
N GLN A 128 -8.40 0.01 -11.62
CA GLN A 128 -8.40 0.18 -13.08
C GLN A 128 -7.04 0.68 -13.60
N PHE A 129 -6.34 1.57 -12.88
CA PHE A 129 -5.08 2.14 -13.34
C PHE A 129 -4.00 1.08 -13.40
N ILE A 130 -4.00 0.15 -12.44
CA ILE A 130 -3.11 -1.00 -12.43
C ILE A 130 -3.48 -1.98 -13.54
N LEU A 131 -4.77 -2.30 -13.69
CA LEU A 131 -5.28 -3.20 -14.73
C LEU A 131 -4.96 -2.71 -16.16
N SER A 132 -5.05 -1.40 -16.40
CA SER A 132 -4.73 -0.77 -17.67
C SER A 132 -3.23 -0.69 -17.94
N ALA A 133 -2.43 -0.35 -16.93
CA ALA A 133 -0.97 -0.22 -17.09
C ALA A 133 -0.26 -1.57 -17.26
N TYR A 134 -0.80 -2.64 -16.66
CA TYR A 134 -0.20 -3.97 -16.66
C TYR A 134 -1.17 -5.02 -17.25
N PRO A 135 -1.52 -4.93 -18.56
CA PRO A 135 -2.61 -5.70 -19.17
C PRO A 135 -2.28 -7.18 -19.39
N THR A 136 -1.04 -7.50 -19.72
CA THR A 136 -0.47 -8.84 -19.57
C THR A 136 0.22 -8.83 -18.21
N SER A 137 0.09 -9.88 -17.39
CA SER A 137 0.73 -9.95 -16.07
C SER A 137 2.18 -9.47 -16.14
N GLY A 138 2.41 -8.19 -15.85
CA GLY A 138 3.73 -7.68 -15.53
C GLY A 138 4.21 -8.44 -14.30
N ASP A 139 5.49 -8.35 -13.97
CA ASP A 139 5.97 -8.97 -12.72
C ASP A 139 5.43 -8.18 -11.51
N LEU A 140 4.14 -8.35 -11.25
CA LEU A 140 3.39 -7.91 -10.08
C LEU A 140 3.28 -9.05 -9.07
N SER A 141 4.12 -10.09 -9.18
CA SER A 141 4.12 -11.25 -8.27
C SER A 141 4.36 -10.85 -6.81
N ARG A 142 5.03 -9.70 -6.60
CA ARG A 142 5.31 -9.11 -5.29
C ARG A 142 4.20 -8.16 -4.80
N LEU A 143 3.24 -7.80 -5.65
CA LEU A 143 2.06 -7.01 -5.28
C LEU A 143 1.03 -7.93 -4.63
N ILE A 144 0.94 -7.88 -3.31
CA ILE A 144 0.10 -8.79 -2.52
C ILE A 144 -1.19 -8.15 -2.01
N GLY A 145 -1.29 -6.81 -2.07
CA GLY A 145 -2.46 -6.10 -1.60
C GLY A 145 -2.76 -4.78 -2.28
N ILE A 146 -3.99 -4.33 -2.12
CA ILE A 146 -4.45 -3.00 -2.52
C ILE A 146 -5.43 -2.43 -1.49
N GLN A 147 -5.28 -1.16 -1.17
CA GLN A 147 -6.27 -0.34 -0.46
C GLN A 147 -6.76 0.75 -1.42
N ALA A 148 -7.76 0.42 -2.22
CA ALA A 148 -8.10 1.20 -3.40
C ALA A 148 -8.82 2.51 -3.07
N ASN A 149 -8.55 3.55 -3.86
CA ASN A 149 -9.34 4.77 -3.83
C ASN A 149 -10.77 4.45 -4.34
N GLY A 150 -11.79 5.07 -3.74
CA GLY A 150 -13.18 4.93 -4.16
C GLY A 150 -13.49 5.66 -5.47
N SER A 151 -12.58 6.51 -5.96
CA SER A 151 -12.73 7.26 -7.20
C SER A 151 -11.83 6.71 -8.30
N SER A 152 -12.38 6.56 -9.52
CA SER A 152 -11.61 6.31 -10.75
C SER A 152 -10.98 7.58 -11.36
N ARG A 153 -11.00 8.70 -10.63
CA ARG A 153 -10.36 9.96 -11.06
C ARG A 153 -8.89 10.03 -10.61
N ASP A 154 -8.14 10.93 -11.24
CA ASP A 154 -6.77 11.21 -10.85
C ASP A 154 -6.74 11.81 -9.45
N VAL A 155 -6.11 11.12 -8.50
CA VAL A 155 -6.04 11.53 -7.10
C VAL A 155 -5.31 12.85 -6.92
N THR A 156 -4.33 13.15 -7.77
CA THR A 156 -3.57 14.42 -7.72
C THR A 156 -4.42 15.63 -8.10
N LEU A 157 -5.51 15.40 -8.84
CA LEU A 157 -6.48 16.43 -9.22
C LEU A 157 -7.64 16.53 -8.23
N LEU A 158 -7.84 15.50 -7.40
CA LEU A 158 -8.83 15.50 -6.33
C LEU A 158 -8.30 16.11 -5.04
N ASP A 159 -6.97 16.16 -4.87
CA ASP A 159 -6.37 16.81 -3.71
C ASP A 159 -6.77 18.30 -3.64
N GLY A 160 -7.24 18.73 -2.47
CA GLY A 160 -7.81 20.06 -2.27
C GLY A 160 -9.17 20.32 -2.94
N SER A 161 -9.80 19.34 -3.60
CA SER A 161 -11.13 19.49 -4.19
C SER A 161 -12.22 19.59 -3.11
N HIS A 162 -13.19 20.50 -3.32
CA HIS A 162 -14.39 20.61 -2.48
C HIS A 162 -15.49 19.59 -2.83
N VAL A 163 -15.32 18.86 -3.93
CA VAL A 163 -16.29 17.87 -4.42
C VAL A 163 -15.68 16.49 -4.29
N SER A 164 -16.33 15.65 -3.49
CA SER A 164 -16.01 14.22 -3.43
C SER A 164 -16.65 13.51 -4.63
N VAL A 165 -15.84 12.79 -5.39
CA VAL A 165 -16.29 11.96 -6.51
C VAL A 165 -15.95 10.51 -6.16
N VAL A 166 -16.98 9.67 -6.03
CA VAL A 166 -16.83 8.26 -5.70
C VAL A 166 -17.60 7.45 -6.74
N ASP A 167 -17.00 6.37 -7.20
CA ASP A 167 -17.60 5.44 -8.15
C ASP A 167 -18.70 4.61 -7.44
N PRO A 168 -19.70 4.10 -8.18
CA PRO A 168 -20.65 3.14 -7.63
C PRO A 168 -19.92 1.91 -7.05
N VAL A 169 -20.34 1.47 -5.85
CA VAL A 169 -19.72 0.36 -5.11
C VAL A 169 -19.59 -0.88 -5.98
N GLU A 170 -20.62 -1.20 -6.78
CA GLU A 170 -20.64 -2.38 -7.65
C GLU A 170 -19.53 -2.33 -8.72
N SER A 171 -19.31 -1.16 -9.31
CA SER A 171 -18.25 -0.96 -10.32
C SER A 171 -16.85 -1.00 -9.72
N TRP A 172 -16.71 -0.47 -8.51
CA TRP A 172 -15.47 -0.52 -7.75
C TRP A 172 -15.11 -1.96 -7.36
N VAL A 173 -16.08 -2.73 -6.85
CA VAL A 173 -15.90 -4.14 -6.49
C VAL A 173 -15.59 -5.01 -7.70
N ALA A 174 -16.23 -4.77 -8.85
CA ALA A 174 -15.90 -5.47 -10.09
C ALA A 174 -14.41 -5.25 -10.47
N SER A 175 -13.92 -4.02 -10.36
CA SER A 175 -12.50 -3.71 -10.63
C SER A 175 -11.55 -4.38 -9.62
N MET A 176 -11.95 -4.46 -8.34
CA MET A 176 -11.19 -5.18 -7.31
C MET A 176 -11.12 -6.68 -7.60
N LYS A 177 -12.23 -7.29 -8.03
CA LYS A 177 -12.30 -8.70 -8.43
C LYS A 177 -11.41 -9.00 -9.64
N ASP A 178 -11.44 -8.13 -10.65
CA ASP A 178 -10.59 -8.29 -11.83
C ASP A 178 -9.10 -8.21 -11.47
N LEU A 179 -8.72 -7.28 -10.58
CA LEU A 179 -7.35 -7.19 -10.07
C LEU A 179 -6.94 -8.46 -9.31
N HIS A 180 -7.81 -8.96 -8.44
CA HIS A 180 -7.59 -10.20 -7.69
C HIS A 180 -7.37 -11.40 -8.64
N ILE A 181 -8.27 -11.63 -9.60
CA ILE A 181 -8.20 -12.78 -10.50
C ILE A 181 -6.96 -12.68 -11.40
N LYS A 182 -6.72 -11.50 -11.98
CA LYS A 182 -5.69 -11.33 -13.01
C LYS A 182 -4.28 -11.29 -12.43
N HIS A 183 -4.10 -10.67 -11.26
CA HIS A 183 -2.79 -10.44 -10.65
C HIS A 183 -2.58 -11.18 -9.34
N GLN A 184 -3.56 -11.97 -8.88
CA GLN A 184 -3.48 -12.77 -7.65
C GLN A 184 -3.25 -11.93 -6.39
N VAL A 185 -3.71 -10.67 -6.40
CA VAL A 185 -3.66 -9.75 -5.24
C VAL A 185 -4.63 -10.24 -4.17
N LYS A 186 -4.15 -10.55 -2.97
CA LYS A 186 -4.93 -11.27 -1.95
C LYS A 186 -5.54 -10.36 -0.88
N VAL A 187 -4.84 -9.28 -0.54
CA VAL A 187 -5.32 -8.32 0.47
C VAL A 187 -6.07 -7.21 -0.24
N LEU A 188 -7.39 -7.16 -0.06
CA LEU A 188 -8.27 -6.20 -0.71
C LEU A 188 -8.89 -5.29 0.34
N GLY A 189 -8.77 -3.98 0.15
CA GLY A 189 -9.35 -2.99 1.05
C GLY A 189 -9.62 -1.67 0.35
N GLY A 190 -10.13 -0.72 1.12
CA GLY A 190 -10.44 0.63 0.65
C GLY A 190 -9.56 1.72 1.28
N CYS A 191 -9.47 2.85 0.60
CA CYS A 191 -8.80 4.07 1.04
C CYS A 191 -9.78 5.25 0.95
N CYS A 192 -9.34 6.44 0.55
CA CYS A 192 -10.19 7.62 0.41
C CYS A 192 -11.43 7.34 -0.45
N GLY A 193 -12.60 7.84 -0.02
CA GLY A 193 -13.87 7.65 -0.71
C GLY A 193 -14.57 6.30 -0.44
N THR A 194 -13.95 5.38 0.30
CA THR A 194 -14.56 4.08 0.64
C THR A 194 -15.15 4.05 2.05
N GLY A 195 -16.01 3.06 2.33
CA GLY A 195 -16.69 2.91 3.62
C GLY A 195 -17.31 1.53 3.80
N ALA A 196 -18.18 1.36 4.81
CA ALA A 196 -18.74 0.05 5.20
C ALA A 196 -19.36 -0.72 4.03
N ALA A 197 -20.14 -0.06 3.17
CA ALA A 197 -20.75 -0.69 1.99
C ALA A 197 -19.71 -1.32 1.03
N HIS A 198 -18.53 -0.69 0.88
CA HIS A 198 -17.46 -1.23 0.04
C HIS A 198 -16.83 -2.48 0.67
N LEU A 199 -16.56 -2.42 1.98
CA LEU A 199 -15.96 -3.55 2.72
C LEU A 199 -16.91 -4.74 2.80
N GLU A 200 -18.20 -4.50 3.03
CA GLU A 200 -19.23 -5.55 3.02
C GLU A 200 -19.35 -6.21 1.65
N ALA A 201 -19.27 -5.43 0.57
CA ALA A 201 -19.33 -5.97 -0.78
C ALA A 201 -18.06 -6.79 -1.13
N LEU A 202 -16.87 -6.37 -0.69
CA LEU A 202 -15.64 -7.18 -0.81
C LEU A 202 -15.73 -8.48 -0.01
N ALA A 203 -16.26 -8.44 1.21
CA ALA A 203 -16.38 -9.63 2.07
C ALA A 203 -17.34 -10.69 1.49
N ARG A 204 -18.26 -10.28 0.60
CA ARG A 204 -19.17 -11.17 -0.13
C ARG A 204 -18.62 -11.63 -1.48
N MET A 205 -17.44 -11.17 -1.88
CA MET A 205 -16.81 -11.58 -3.13
C MET A 205 -16.50 -13.09 -3.07
N PRO A 206 -16.90 -13.87 -4.09
CA PRO A 206 -16.70 -15.31 -4.12
C PRO A 206 -15.23 -15.71 -4.35
#